data_AF-A0AAW3N638-F1
#
_entry.id   AF-A0AAW3N638-F1
#
_cell.length_a   1.000
_cell.length_b   1.000
_cell.length_c   1.000
_cell.angle_alpha   90.00
_cell.angle_beta   90.00
_cell.angle_gamma   90.00
#
_symmetry.space_group_name_H-M   'P 1'
#
loop_
_entity.id
_entity.type
_entity.pdbx_description
1 polymer ?
#
loop_
_entity_poly.entity_id
_entity_poly.type
_entity_poly.pdbx_seq_one_letter_code
_entity_poly.pdbx_strand_id
1 'polypeptide(L)'
;MTLIANLDGARDGYRLCFVRAPWAWFTSLPLDEQCGESWAAVPYQDVAKPPYSDSRTQILKVAFDAPRLLPPEAGRHAHACSVEQINGGAAPWLRSEDFVDGTTLVVPGGATLDAFVEAIASAGGTVYGPLGWAELPPWRQPVVPAEARE
;
A
#
# COMPACT_ATOMS: atom_id res chain seq x y z
N MET A 1 27.10 10.32 7.03
CA MET A 1 26.63 9.06 7.62
C MET A 1 25.30 8.72 6.98
N THR A 2 25.27 7.73 6.11
CA THR A 2 24.03 7.22 5.50
C THR A 2 23.56 6.07 6.37
N LEU A 3 22.46 6.26 7.09
CA LEU A 3 21.90 5.22 7.95
C LEU A 3 21.18 4.22 7.03
N ILE A 4 21.83 3.09 6.73
CA ILE A 4 21.21 1.99 6.01
C ILE A 4 20.37 1.23 7.04
N ALA A 5 19.08 1.53 7.09
CA ALA A 5 18.12 0.78 7.89
C ALA A 5 18.04 -0.67 7.37
N ASN A 6 18.10 -1.66 8.27
CA ASN A 6 17.72 -3.03 7.94
C ASN A 6 16.19 -3.09 7.90
N LEU A 7 15.64 -3.43 6.73
CA LEU A 7 14.21 -3.35 6.43
C LEU A 7 13.57 -4.74 6.23
N ASP A 8 14.33 -5.82 6.47
CA ASP A 8 13.97 -7.18 6.02
C ASP A 8 12.65 -7.69 6.61
N GLY A 9 12.31 -7.34 7.85
CA GLY A 9 11.09 -7.84 8.51
C GLY A 9 9.78 -7.26 7.97
N ALA A 10 9.83 -6.09 7.33
CA ALA A 10 8.63 -5.35 6.91
C ALA A 10 8.53 -5.20 5.38
N ARG A 11 9.64 -5.39 4.65
CA ARG A 11 9.67 -5.46 3.18
C ARG A 11 8.64 -6.45 2.63
N ASP A 12 8.61 -7.65 3.20
CA ASP A 12 7.79 -8.75 2.72
C ASP A 12 6.57 -9.05 3.60
N GLY A 13 6.51 -8.52 4.83
CA GLY A 13 5.42 -8.78 5.78
C GLY A 13 4.19 -7.91 5.61
N TYR A 14 4.31 -6.80 4.88
CA TYR A 14 3.22 -5.85 4.67
C TYR A 14 2.80 -5.79 3.20
N ARG A 15 1.52 -5.52 2.97
CA ARG A 15 0.87 -5.49 1.66
C ARG A 15 0.10 -4.18 1.48
N LEU A 16 0.32 -3.51 0.36
CA LEU A 16 -0.33 -2.24 0.07
C LEU A 16 -1.86 -2.42 0.02
N CYS A 17 -2.61 -1.69 0.83
CA CYS A 17 -4.07 -1.83 0.88
C CYS A 17 -4.82 -0.53 0.64
N PHE A 18 -4.16 0.63 0.74
CA PHE A 18 -4.80 1.91 0.52
C PHE A 18 -3.78 2.99 0.14
N VAL A 19 -4.10 3.83 -0.85
CA VAL A 19 -3.30 5.00 -1.20
C VAL A 19 -4.19 6.24 -1.25
N ARG A 20 -3.73 7.32 -0.64
CA ARG A 20 -4.26 8.67 -0.81
C ARG A 20 -3.10 9.63 -0.62
N ALA A 21 -2.61 10.17 -1.73
CA ALA A 21 -1.40 10.99 -1.75
C ALA A 21 -1.46 12.10 -0.68
N PRO A 22 -0.37 12.32 0.07
CA PRO A 22 0.97 11.72 -0.09
C PRO A 22 1.19 10.42 0.70
N TRP A 23 0.13 9.76 1.17
CA TRP A 23 0.22 8.62 2.08
C TRP A 23 -0.12 7.30 1.41
N ALA A 24 0.64 6.26 1.75
CA ALA A 24 0.36 4.87 1.43
C ALA A 24 0.26 4.07 2.74
N TRP A 25 -0.72 3.18 2.79
CA TRP A 25 -0.97 2.31 3.93
C TRP A 25 -0.81 0.86 3.50
N PHE A 26 -0.06 0.14 4.32
CA PHE A 26 0.18 -1.27 4.15
C PHE A 26 -0.37 -2.02 5.35
N THR A 27 -0.95 -3.18 5.10
CA THR A 27 -1.48 -4.06 6.14
C THR A 27 -0.62 -5.30 6.30
N SER A 28 -0.54 -5.82 7.51
CA SER A 28 0.02 -7.15 7.79
C SER A 28 -1.02 -8.27 7.69
N LEU A 29 -2.29 -7.94 7.45
CA LEU A 29 -3.35 -8.91 7.21
C LEU A 29 -3.36 -9.35 5.74
N PRO A 30 -3.98 -10.50 5.42
CA PRO A 30 -4.45 -10.77 4.07
C PRO A 30 -5.31 -9.60 3.54
N LEU A 31 -5.17 -9.29 2.25
CA LEU A 31 -5.79 -8.09 1.67
C LEU A 31 -7.32 -8.16 1.66
N ASP A 32 -7.86 -9.38 1.62
CA ASP A 32 -9.29 -9.71 1.70
C ASP A 32 -9.86 -9.65 3.13
N GLU A 33 -9.00 -9.71 4.15
CA GLU A 33 -9.39 -9.51 5.55
C GLU A 33 -9.31 -8.04 5.98
N GLN A 34 -8.49 -7.23 5.29
CA GLN A 34 -8.36 -5.81 5.59
C GLN A 34 -9.54 -5.01 5.05
N CYS A 35 -10.10 -4.14 5.90
CA CYS A 35 -11.22 -3.29 5.54
C CYS A 35 -11.04 -1.85 6.03
N GLY A 36 -11.99 -0.99 5.63
CA GLY A 36 -12.12 0.38 6.08
C GLY A 36 -13.47 0.95 5.68
N GLU A 37 -13.77 2.15 6.15
CA GLU A 37 -15.07 2.78 5.89
C GLU A 37 -15.24 3.09 4.40
N SER A 38 -16.41 2.72 3.84
CA SER A 38 -16.78 2.99 2.45
C SER A 38 -15.84 2.38 1.40
N TRP A 39 -15.15 1.28 1.71
CA TRP A 39 -14.23 0.61 0.78
C TRP A 39 -14.89 -0.04 -0.44
N ALA A 40 -16.17 -0.42 -0.34
CA ALA A 40 -16.98 -0.92 -1.44
C ALA A 40 -17.58 0.20 -2.32
N ALA A 41 -17.56 1.46 -1.85
CA ALA A 41 -18.22 2.57 -2.53
C ALA A 41 -17.32 3.21 -3.60
N VAL A 42 -17.95 3.68 -4.67
CA VAL A 42 -17.31 4.37 -5.80
C VAL A 42 -17.79 5.82 -5.83
N PRO A 43 -16.90 6.81 -6.01
CA PRO A 43 -15.47 6.68 -6.22
C PRO A 43 -14.68 6.77 -4.90
N TYR A 44 -13.66 5.92 -4.70
CA TYR A 44 -12.99 5.78 -3.40
C TYR A 44 -12.36 7.09 -2.90
N GLN A 45 -11.90 7.97 -3.80
CA GLN A 45 -11.23 9.22 -3.42
C GLN A 45 -12.15 10.16 -2.64
N ASP A 46 -13.46 10.08 -2.85
CA ASP A 46 -14.44 10.97 -2.23
C ASP A 46 -14.95 10.42 -0.90
N VAL A 47 -15.14 9.09 -0.82
CA VAL A 47 -15.91 8.47 0.28
C VAL A 47 -15.06 7.60 1.20
N ALA A 48 -14.02 6.93 0.67
CA ALA A 48 -13.28 5.95 1.45
C ALA A 48 -12.47 6.61 2.57
N LYS A 49 -12.41 5.96 3.73
CA LYS A 49 -11.51 6.35 4.82
C LYS A 49 -10.28 5.43 4.88
N PRO A 50 -9.20 5.86 5.55
CA PRO A 50 -8.04 5.00 5.80
C PRO A 50 -8.44 3.64 6.43
N PRO A 51 -7.60 2.60 6.26
CA PRO A 51 -7.89 1.27 6.80
C PRO A 51 -8.11 1.29 8.31
N TYR A 52 -9.00 0.42 8.79
CA TYR A 52 -9.11 0.15 10.22
C TYR A 52 -7.87 -0.57 10.73
N SER A 53 -7.59 -0.38 12.02
CA SER A 53 -6.40 -0.92 12.69
C SER A 53 -6.76 -1.29 14.13
N ASP A 54 -6.71 -2.57 14.44
CA ASP A 54 -6.97 -3.08 15.81
C ASP A 54 -5.69 -3.08 16.67
N SER A 55 -4.53 -3.07 16.00
CA SER A 55 -3.21 -3.00 16.62
C SER A 55 -2.33 -1.95 15.93
N ARG A 56 -1.38 -1.36 16.67
CA ARG A 56 -0.36 -0.46 16.11
C ARG A 56 0.57 -1.13 15.10
N THR A 57 0.68 -2.46 15.12
CA THR A 57 1.52 -3.22 14.19
C THR A 57 0.77 -3.67 12.94
N GLN A 58 -0.56 -3.54 12.89
CA GLN A 58 -1.34 -4.03 11.74
C GLN A 58 -1.14 -3.15 10.51
N ILE A 59 -1.13 -1.83 10.71
CA ILE A 59 -1.05 -0.85 9.63
C ILE A 59 0.28 -0.10 9.69
N LEU A 60 1.05 -0.23 8.61
CA LEU A 60 2.20 0.61 8.36
C LEU A 60 1.81 1.76 7.42
N LYS A 61 2.05 2.99 7.88
CA LYS A 61 1.79 4.20 7.10
C LYS A 61 3.11 4.84 6.69
N VAL A 62 3.29 5.07 5.40
CA VAL A 62 4.47 5.73 4.83
C VAL A 62 4.07 6.93 3.98
N ALA A 63 4.91 7.96 3.95
CA ALA A 63 4.76 9.04 2.99
C ALA A 63 5.52 8.70 1.71
N PHE A 64 5.11 9.26 0.59
CA PHE A 64 5.87 9.17 -0.65
C PHE A 64 5.69 10.42 -1.51
N ASP A 65 6.67 10.67 -2.35
CA ASP A 65 6.55 11.51 -3.53
C ASP A 65 6.76 10.63 -4.77
N ALA A 66 5.91 10.79 -5.78
CA ALA A 66 6.01 10.05 -7.04
C ALA A 66 5.37 10.88 -8.17
N PRO A 67 6.01 11.97 -8.60
CA PRO A 67 5.39 12.95 -9.52
C PRO A 67 5.04 12.37 -10.90
N ARG A 68 5.61 11.22 -11.27
CA ARG A 68 5.36 10.52 -12.53
C ARG A 68 4.33 9.39 -12.44
N LEU A 69 3.83 9.10 -11.23
CA LEU A 69 2.79 8.11 -11.02
C LEU A 69 1.47 8.80 -10.71
N LEU A 70 0.41 8.25 -11.31
CA LEU A 70 -0.95 8.73 -11.20
C LEU A 70 -1.79 7.72 -10.42
N PRO A 71 -2.69 8.20 -9.54
CA PRO A 71 -3.69 7.34 -8.90
C PRO A 71 -4.77 6.88 -9.92
N PRO A 72 -5.63 5.90 -9.57
CA PRO A 72 -6.62 5.34 -10.49
C PRO A 72 -7.51 6.38 -11.17
N GLU A 73 -7.86 7.44 -10.45
CA GLU A 73 -8.78 8.49 -10.89
C GLU A 73 -8.15 9.58 -11.76
N ALA A 74 -6.85 9.51 -12.05
CA ALA A 74 -6.12 10.57 -12.75
C ALA A 74 -5.58 10.14 -14.13
N GLY A 75 -5.39 11.12 -15.02
CA GLY A 75 -4.79 10.93 -16.35
C GLY A 75 -5.77 10.49 -17.44
N ARG A 76 -5.21 10.10 -18.59
CA ARG A 76 -5.94 9.64 -19.79
C ARG A 76 -6.78 8.39 -19.52
N HIS A 77 -6.30 7.48 -18.67
CA HIS A 77 -6.98 6.24 -18.32
C HIS A 77 -7.63 6.30 -16.93
N ALA A 78 -8.08 7.49 -16.52
CA ALA A 78 -8.77 7.69 -15.26
C ALA A 78 -10.02 6.78 -15.17
N HIS A 79 -10.14 6.04 -14.08
CA HIS A 79 -11.29 5.21 -13.81
C HIS A 79 -11.74 5.36 -12.35
N ALA A 80 -13.04 5.52 -12.15
CA ALA A 80 -13.64 5.55 -10.82
C ALA A 80 -13.76 4.12 -10.29
N CYS A 81 -13.03 3.81 -9.23
CA CYS A 81 -13.04 2.51 -8.58
C CYS A 81 -13.34 2.64 -7.09
N SER A 82 -13.80 1.55 -6.49
CA SER A 82 -13.80 1.36 -5.04
C SER A 82 -12.44 0.83 -4.58
N VAL A 83 -12.18 0.87 -3.27
CA VAL A 83 -10.96 0.30 -2.69
C VAL A 83 -10.90 -1.20 -2.93
N GLU A 84 -12.03 -1.89 -2.76
CA GLU A 84 -12.14 -3.34 -2.99
C GLU A 84 -11.83 -3.72 -4.45
N GLN A 85 -12.29 -2.91 -5.42
CA GLN A 85 -11.97 -3.15 -6.83
C GLN A 85 -10.47 -2.99 -7.10
N ILE A 86 -9.82 -1.96 -6.53
CA ILE A 86 -8.38 -1.72 -6.69
C ILE A 86 -7.58 -2.86 -6.04
N ASN A 87 -7.94 -3.23 -4.81
CA ASN A 87 -7.30 -4.32 -4.08
C ASN A 87 -7.54 -5.70 -4.73
N GLY A 88 -8.67 -5.87 -5.43
CA GLY A 88 -8.98 -7.04 -6.26
C GLY A 88 -8.30 -7.03 -7.64
N GLY A 89 -7.52 -6.01 -7.98
CA GLY A 89 -6.74 -5.94 -9.22
C GLY A 89 -7.46 -5.35 -10.42
N ALA A 90 -8.64 -4.74 -10.25
CA ALA A 90 -9.35 -4.06 -11.35
C ALA A 90 -8.61 -2.80 -11.85
N ALA A 91 -7.82 -2.16 -10.98
CA ALA A 91 -6.92 -1.06 -11.30
C ALA A 91 -5.73 -1.06 -10.33
N PRO A 92 -4.55 -0.55 -10.72
CA PRO A 92 -3.43 -0.37 -9.80
C PRO A 92 -3.63 0.88 -8.93
N TRP A 93 -3.08 0.89 -7.71
CA TRP A 93 -3.03 2.05 -6.84
C TRP A 93 -2.23 3.22 -7.43
N LEU A 94 -1.17 2.93 -8.18
CA LEU A 94 -0.38 3.92 -8.88
C LEU A 94 0.06 3.38 -10.24
N ARG A 95 0.07 4.23 -11.26
CA ARG A 95 0.57 3.87 -12.59
C ARG A 95 1.20 5.04 -13.33
N SER A 96 2.16 4.76 -14.20
CA SER A 96 2.61 5.73 -15.22
C SER A 96 1.70 5.70 -16.45
N GLU A 97 1.60 6.80 -17.21
CA GLU A 97 0.94 6.80 -18.53
C GLU A 97 1.91 6.69 -19.70
N ASP A 98 3.05 7.38 -19.61
CA ASP A 98 4.00 7.47 -20.71
C ASP A 98 5.42 7.41 -20.15
N PHE A 99 5.93 6.19 -19.92
CA PHE A 99 7.37 6.02 -19.64
C PHE A 99 8.12 5.98 -20.97
N VAL A 100 9.22 6.73 -21.06
CA VAL A 100 10.00 6.94 -22.29
C VAL A 100 10.43 5.61 -22.94
N ASP A 101 10.62 4.56 -22.13
CA ASP A 101 11.07 3.24 -22.58
C ASP A 101 9.91 2.26 -22.85
N GLY A 102 8.66 2.74 -22.88
CA GLY A 102 7.46 1.92 -23.14
C GLY A 102 7.07 0.97 -21.99
N THR A 103 7.83 0.94 -20.90
CA THR A 103 7.53 0.11 -19.73
C THR A 103 6.60 0.86 -18.78
N THR A 104 5.35 0.41 -18.67
CA THR A 104 4.40 0.97 -17.71
C THR A 104 4.77 0.55 -16.29
N LEU A 105 5.11 1.51 -15.43
CA LEU A 105 5.23 1.25 -13.99
C LEU A 105 3.84 1.14 -13.40
N VAL A 106 3.62 0.08 -12.62
CA VAL A 106 2.35 -0.16 -11.92
C VAL A 106 2.63 -0.59 -10.49
N VAL A 107 1.79 -0.09 -9.58
CA VAL A 107 1.77 -0.50 -8.18
C VAL A 107 0.38 -1.08 -7.91
N PRO A 108 0.22 -2.41 -7.91
CA PRO A 108 -1.07 -3.04 -7.67
C PRO A 108 -1.49 -2.99 -6.19
N GLY A 109 -2.76 -3.26 -5.92
CA GLY A 109 -3.19 -3.72 -4.60
C GLY A 109 -2.39 -4.95 -4.17
N GLY A 110 -2.03 -5.00 -2.89
CA GLY A 110 -1.23 -6.08 -2.34
C GLY A 110 0.26 -6.03 -2.68
N ALA A 111 0.76 -4.97 -3.33
CA ALA A 111 2.20 -4.82 -3.56
C ALA A 111 2.97 -4.90 -2.23
N THR A 112 4.14 -5.55 -2.25
CA THR A 112 5.04 -5.53 -1.09
C THR A 112 5.59 -4.12 -0.92
N LEU A 113 6.09 -3.84 0.27
CA LEU A 113 6.70 -2.54 0.54
C LEU A 113 7.99 -2.33 -0.24
N ASP A 114 8.73 -3.42 -0.47
CA ASP A 114 9.92 -3.40 -1.32
C ASP A 114 9.58 -3.05 -2.77
N ALA A 115 8.60 -3.76 -3.37
CA ALA A 115 8.13 -3.47 -4.72
C ALA A 115 7.56 -2.05 -4.85
N PHE A 116 6.89 -1.55 -3.80
CA PHE A 116 6.45 -0.16 -3.74
C PHE A 116 7.63 0.81 -3.79
N VAL A 117 8.64 0.63 -2.93
CA VAL A 117 9.83 1.48 -2.91
C VAL A 117 10.56 1.45 -4.25
N GLU A 118 10.73 0.28 -4.86
CA GLU A 118 11.35 0.14 -6.18
C GLU A 118 10.56 0.87 -7.27
N ALA A 119 9.23 0.74 -7.29
CA ALA A 119 8.38 1.42 -8.27
C ALA A 119 8.43 2.95 -8.11
N ILE A 120 8.39 3.44 -6.87
CA ILE A 120 8.48 4.88 -6.56
C ILE A 120 9.85 5.43 -6.96
N ALA A 121 10.94 4.74 -6.62
CA ALA A 121 12.29 5.12 -7.00
C ALA A 121 12.48 5.10 -8.53
N SER A 122 11.94 4.09 -9.21
CA SER A 122 11.94 4.00 -10.68
C SER A 122 11.20 5.16 -11.33
N ALA A 123 10.13 5.66 -10.69
CA ALA A 123 9.41 6.86 -11.10
C ALA A 123 10.13 8.17 -10.76
N GLY A 124 11.34 8.12 -10.18
CA GLY A 124 12.12 9.28 -9.74
C GLY A 124 11.62 9.91 -8.45
N GLY A 125 10.86 9.17 -7.66
CA GLY A 125 10.30 9.59 -6.38
C GLY A 125 11.05 9.03 -5.17
N THR A 126 10.57 9.37 -3.97
CA THR A 126 11.13 8.87 -2.70
C THR A 126 10.03 8.42 -1.73
N VAL A 127 10.32 7.37 -0.95
CA VAL A 127 9.46 6.91 0.15
C VAL A 127 10.07 7.33 1.49
N TYR A 128 9.24 7.87 2.38
CA TYR A 128 9.63 8.32 3.72
C TYR A 128 8.90 7.48 4.77
N GLY A 129 9.69 6.77 5.57
CA GLY A 129 9.22 5.91 6.64
C GLY A 129 9.42 6.51 8.04
N PRO A 130 8.64 6.08 9.05
CA PRO A 130 8.91 6.44 10.44
C PRO A 130 10.25 5.84 10.91
N LEU A 131 11.02 6.61 11.67
CA LEU A 131 12.38 6.23 12.12
C LEU A 131 12.45 4.92 12.94
N GLY A 132 11.33 4.48 13.54
CA GLY A 132 11.23 3.21 14.29
C GLY A 132 10.89 1.97 13.44
N TRP A 133 10.67 2.12 12.13
CA TRP A 133 10.38 1.00 11.23
C TRP A 133 11.59 0.07 11.08
N ALA A 134 12.81 0.61 11.07
CA ALA A 134 14.05 -0.17 10.97
C ALA A 134 14.28 -1.18 12.13
N GLU A 135 13.52 -1.02 13.23
CA GLU A 135 13.64 -1.85 14.42
C GLU A 135 12.41 -2.74 14.64
N LEU A 136 11.43 -2.74 13.72
CA LEU A 136 10.26 -3.58 13.86
C LEU A 136 10.70 -5.06 13.86
N PRO A 137 10.28 -5.85 14.87
CA PRO A 137 10.56 -7.27 14.87
C PRO A 137 9.94 -7.91 13.61
N PRO A 138 10.53 -8.98 13.07
CA PRO A 138 9.96 -9.69 11.94
C PRO A 138 8.49 -10.02 12.24
N TRP A 139 7.61 -9.74 11.29
CA TRP A 139 6.19 -10.03 11.45
C TRP A 139 6.01 -11.52 11.79
N ARG A 140 5.26 -11.79 12.85
CA ARG A 140 4.86 -13.13 13.25
C ARG A 140 3.36 -13.22 13.13
N GLN A 141 2.89 -14.27 12.48
CA GLN A 141 1.47 -14.56 12.39
C GLN A 141 0.85 -14.57 13.79
N PRO A 142 -0.28 -13.86 14.01
CA PRO A 142 -0.97 -13.90 15.29
C PRO A 142 -1.36 -15.34 15.64
N VAL A 143 -1.11 -15.75 16.88
CA VAL A 143 -1.61 -17.04 17.38
C VAL A 143 -3.12 -16.90 17.54
N VAL A 144 -3.89 -17.48 16.62
CA VAL A 144 -5.34 -17.58 16.75
C VAL A 144 -5.61 -18.57 17.90
N PRO A 145 -6.24 -18.16 19.02
CA PRO A 145 -6.65 -19.11 20.04
C PRO A 145 -7.65 -20.07 19.41
N ALA A 146 -7.41 -21.38 19.52
CA ALA A 146 -8.36 -22.38 19.06
C ALA A 146 -9.69 -22.14 19.77
N GLU A 147 -10.76 -21.88 19.00
CA GLU A 147 -12.10 -21.76 19.54
C GLU A 147 -12.43 -23.00 20.37
N ALA A 148 -12.77 -22.77 21.63
CA ALA A 148 -13.32 -23.79 22.51
C ALA A 148 -14.66 -24.22 21.92
N ARG A 149 -14.65 -25.32 21.17
CA ARG A 149 -15.85 -26.06 20.82
C ARG A 149 -16.25 -26.87 22.05
N GLU A 150 -17.21 -26.36 22.81
CA GLU A 150 -18.05 -27.14 23.73
C GLU A 150 -19.31 -27.65 23.00
#